data_AF-A0A5R9NY47-F1
#
_entry.id   AF-A0A5R9NY47-F1
#
_cell.length_a   1.000
_cell.length_b   1.000
_cell.length_c   1.000
_cell.angle_alpha   90.00
_cell.angle_beta   90.00
_cell.angle_gamma   90.00
#
_symmetry.space_group_name_H-M   'P 1'
#
loop_
_entity.id
_entity.type
_entity.pdbx_description
1 polymer ?
#
loop_
_entity_poly.entity_id
_entity_poly.type
_entity_poly.pdbx_seq_one_letter_code
_entity_poly.pdbx_strand_id
1 'polypeptide(L)' 'MDFGTLVLWYLAIFGGLLVYMVPTLTAIVRKHEKVGLIGLLNVVVGWTVIGWIAAMVWTFSDK' A
#
# COMPACT_ATOMS: atom_id res chain seq x y z
N MET A 1 -3.87 -27.24 11.24
CA MET A 1 -2.82 -26.26 10.88
C MET A 1 -1.69 -26.45 11.88
N ASP A 2 -0.49 -26.77 11.40
CA ASP A 2 0.69 -26.85 12.26
C ASP A 2 1.29 -25.46 12.54
N PHE A 3 2.19 -25.39 13.52
CA PHE A 3 2.84 -24.15 13.94
C PHE A 3 3.61 -23.47 12.80
N GLY A 4 4.30 -24.24 11.96
CA GLY A 4 5.07 -23.70 10.83
C GLY A 4 4.17 -23.00 9.80
N THR A 5 3.02 -23.60 9.51
CA THR A 5 2.00 -23.02 8.63
C THR A 5 1.50 -21.68 9.17
N LEU A 6 1.23 -21.58 10.48
CA LEU A 6 0.79 -20.32 11.10
C LEU A 6 1.83 -19.21 11.00
N VAL A 7 3.11 -19.52 11.20
CA VAL A 7 4.22 -18.56 11.05
C VAL A 7 4.29 -18.04 9.61
N LEU A 8 4.17 -18.93 8.62
CA LEU A 8 4.19 -18.54 7.20
C LEU A 8 3.01 -17.62 6.84
N TRP A 9 1.80 -17.92 7.33
CA TRP A 9 0.64 -17.04 7.14
C TRP A 9 0.86 -15.66 7.76
N TYR A 10 1.41 -15.60 8.98
CA TYR A 10 1.66 -14.33 9.66
C TYR A 10 2.69 -13.47 8.91
N LEU A 11 3.78 -14.08 8.45
CA LEU A 11 4.80 -13.41 7.64
C LEU A 11 4.25 -12.93 6.30
N ALA A 12 3.42 -13.73 5.63
CA ALA A 12 2.81 -13.37 4.36
C ALA A 12 1.85 -12.19 4.51
N ILE A 13 0.99 -12.19 5.54
CA ILE A 13 0.06 -11.09 5.82
C ILE A 13 0.84 -9.82 6.17
N PHE A 14 1.82 -9.92 7.08
CA PHE A 14 2.60 -8.78 7.53
C PHE A 14 3.43 -8.18 6.37
N GLY A 15 4.13 -9.02 5.60
CA GLY A 15 4.88 -8.59 4.42
C GLY A 15 3.98 -7.98 3.34
N GLY A 16 2.81 -8.58 3.10
CA GLY A 16 1.81 -8.03 2.19
C GLY A 16 1.32 -6.65 2.61
N LEU A 17 1.07 -6.43 3.90
CA LEU A 17 0.66 -5.14 4.45
C LEU A 17 1.71 -4.04 4.26
N LEU A 18 3.00 -4.38 4.40
CA LEU A 18 4.09 -3.45 4.14
C LEU A 18 4.12 -3.02 2.67
N VAL A 19 4.01 -3.96 1.74
CA VAL A 19 3.96 -3.68 0.30
C VAL A 19 2.70 -2.88 -0.06
N TYR A 20 1.58 -3.21 0.57
CA TYR A 20 0.31 -2.52 0.37
C TYR A 20 0.43 -1.03 0.72
N MET A 21 1.15 -0.67 1.78
CA MET A 21 1.29 0.71 2.23
C MET A 21 2.33 1.53 1.45
N VAL A 22 3.08 0.94 0.51
CA VAL A 22 4.12 1.63 -0.26
C VAL A 22 3.63 2.93 -0.92
N PRO A 23 2.49 2.99 -1.65
CA PRO A 23 2.03 4.23 -2.29
C PRO A 23 1.76 5.34 -1.28
N THR A 24 1.14 5.01 -0.15
CA THR A 24 0.88 5.96 0.94
C THR A 24 2.18 6.48 1.55
N LEU A 25 3.14 5.59 1.82
CA LEU A 25 4.45 5.96 2.35
C LEU A 25 5.24 6.84 1.37
N THR A 26 5.23 6.51 0.08
CA THR A 26 5.88 7.32 -0.96
C THR A 26 5.27 8.71 -1.03
N ALA A 27 3.94 8.84 -0.94
CA ALA A 27 3.28 10.15 -0.88
C ALA A 27 3.71 10.96 0.35
N ILE A 28 3.83 10.32 1.53
CA ILE A 28 4.26 10.96 2.78
C ILE A 28 5.70 11.47 2.65
N VAL A 29 6.62 10.61 2.19
CA VAL A 29 8.04 10.96 2.02
C VAL A 29 8.21 12.12 1.03
N ARG A 30 7.38 12.14 -0.03
CA ARG A 30 7.37 13.22 -1.02
C ARG A 30 6.61 14.48 -0.56
N LYS A 31 6.00 14.48 0.62
CA LYS A 31 5.15 15.58 1.13
C LYS A 31 4.06 16.00 0.14
N HIS A 32 3.48 15.04 -0.57
CA HIS A 32 2.43 15.30 -1.56
C HIS A 32 1.21 15.94 -0.87
N GLU A 33 0.62 17.02 -1.41
CA GLU A 33 -0.51 17.69 -0.76
C GLU A 33 -1.71 16.74 -0.54
N LYS A 34 -1.91 15.84 -1.50
CA LYS A 34 -2.97 14.83 -1.53
C LYS A 34 -2.65 13.52 -0.78
N VAL A 35 -1.70 13.48 0.17
CA VAL A 35 -1.38 12.24 0.92
C VAL A 35 -2.61 11.53 1.46
N GLY A 36 -3.57 12.26 2.05
CA GLY A 36 -4.80 11.66 2.58
C GLY A 36 -5.66 10.99 1.50
N LEU A 37 -5.74 11.60 0.32
CA LEU A 37 -6.47 11.06 -0.84
C LEU A 37 -5.76 9.85 -1.45
N ILE A 38 -4.43 9.91 -1.60
CA ILE A 38 -3.62 8.78 -2.08
C ILE A 38 -3.73 7.62 -1.10
N GLY A 39 -3.67 7.89 0.21
CA GLY A 39 -3.86 6.90 1.26
C GLY A 39 -5.25 6.26 1.23
N LEU A 40 -6.30 7.07 1.08
CA LEU A 40 -7.68 6.57 0.97
C LEU A 40 -7.87 5.72 -0.29
N LEU A 41 -7.35 6.18 -1.44
CA LEU A 41 -7.37 5.41 -2.69
C LEU A 41 -6.64 4.08 -2.50
N ASN A 42 -5.45 4.10 -1.91
CA ASN A 42 -4.68 2.91 -1.64
C ASN A 42 -5.42 1.95 -0.69
N VAL A 43 -6.14 2.43 0.33
CA VAL A 43 -6.93 1.56 1.21
C VAL A 43 -8.15 0.97 0.50
N VAL A 44 -8.87 1.76 -0.29
CA VAL A 44 -10.17 1.38 -0.89
C VAL A 44 -10.02 0.54 -2.16
N VAL A 45 -9.03 0.82 -3.00
CA VAL A 45 -8.80 0.13 -4.28
C VAL A 45 -7.41 -0.50 -4.42
N GLY A 46 -6.49 -0.29 -3.48
CA GLY A 46 -5.15 -0.88 -3.51
C GLY A 46 -5.14 -2.41 -3.37
N TRP A 47 -6.26 -3.03 -3.00
CA TRP A 47 -6.42 -4.49 -3.02
C TRP A 47 -6.47 -5.04 -4.45
N THR A 48 -6.59 -4.16 -5.45
CA THR A 48 -6.39 -4.48 -6.85
C THR A 48 -5.01 -3.99 -7.31
N VAL A 49 -4.34 -4.78 -8.15
CA VAL A 49 -3.05 -4.38 -8.75
C VAL A 49 -3.17 -3.03 -9.47
N ILE A 50 -4.30 -2.80 -10.15
CA ILE A 50 -4.58 -1.56 -10.87
C ILE A 50 -4.69 -0.38 -9.90
N GLY A 51 -5.47 -0.50 -8.82
CA GLY A 51 -5.64 0.57 -7.84
C GLY A 51 -4.34 0.89 -7.08
N TRP A 52 -3.53 -0.12 -6.80
CA TRP A 52 -2.20 0.07 -6.19
C TRP A 52 -1.26 0.83 -7.12
N ILE A 53 -1.20 0.46 -8.41
CA ILE A 53 -0.40 1.18 -9.42
C ILE A 53 -0.92 2.60 -9.59
N ALA A 54 -2.23 2.81 -9.67
CA ALA A 54 -2.82 4.14 -9.80
C ALA A 54 -2.47 5.04 -8.60
N ALA A 55 -2.54 4.52 -7.37
CA ALA A 55 -2.10 5.23 -6.17
C ALA A 55 -0.61 5.58 -6.23
N MET A 56 0.22 4.64 -6.70
CA MET A 56 1.67 4.84 -6.82
C MET A 56 2.01 5.89 -7.88
N VAL A 57 1.38 5.84 -9.07
CA VAL A 57 1.56 6.83 -10.14
C VAL A 57 1.12 8.22 -9.68
N TRP A 58 0.03 8.32 -8.91
CA TRP A 58 -0.42 9.60 -8.38
C TRP A 58 0.64 10.24 -7.46
N THR A 59 1.44 9.46 -6.74
CA THR A 59 2.55 10.04 -5.95
C THR A 59 3.58 10.83 -6.78
N PHE A 60 3.59 10.66 -8.10
CA PHE A 60 4.42 11.37 -9.07
C PHE A 60 3.71 12.48 -9.84
N SER A 61 2.41 12.68 -9.61
CA SER A 61 1.68 13.82 -10.18
C SER A 61 2.14 15.13 -9.53
N ASP A 62 2.09 16.21 -10.30
CA ASP A 62 2.62 17.54 -9.89
C ASP A 62 1.64 18.34 -9.00
N LYS A 63 0.50 17.74 -8.60
CA LYS A 63 -0.56 18.34 -7.78
C LYS A 63 -1.28 17.30 -6.92
#